data_AF-A0A545S8W2-F1
#
_entry.id   AF-A0A545S8W2-F1
#
_cell.length_a   1.000
_cell.length_b   1.000
_cell.length_c   1.000
_cell.angle_alpha   90.00
_cell.angle_beta   90.00
_cell.angle_gamma   90.00
#
_symmetry.space_group_name_H-M   'P 1'
#
loop_
_entity.id
_entity.type
_entity.pdbx_description
1 polymer ?
#
loop_
_entity_poly.entity_id
_entity_poly.type
_entity_poly.pdbx_seq_one_letter_code
_entity_poly.pdbx_strand_id
1 'polypeptide(L)'
;EAATLFRRRYYKNGSHAGFILYMTDPLQDEAAITGLKEAMKNSKGPGNFRNLLMYAPGGKKDGMQILPIADVSAKDEFFNIKNVSRDDVLAAHRVPPQLMGIIPNNTGGFGSIEEASDVFARNELEPLMERLREINDWIGEEVIRFKPYQIKPADAA
;
A
#
# COMPACT_ATOMS: atom_id res chain seq x y z
N GLU A 1 2.07 1.85 -2.97
CA GLU A 1 1.00 1.76 -4.00
C GLU A 1 0.34 0.37 -4.12
N ALA A 2 1.13 -0.71 -4.11
CA ALA A 2 0.64 -2.09 -4.30
C ALA A 2 -0.51 -2.51 -3.35
N ALA A 3 -0.47 -2.13 -2.07
CA ALA A 3 -1.52 -2.46 -1.10
C ALA A 3 -2.88 -1.81 -1.44
N THR A 4 -2.87 -0.59 -1.99
CA THR A 4 -4.10 0.11 -2.43
C THR A 4 -4.69 -0.55 -3.68
N LEU A 5 -3.82 -0.90 -4.64
CA LEU A 5 -4.24 -1.65 -5.84
C LEU A 5 -4.78 -3.03 -5.48
N PHE A 6 -4.17 -3.71 -4.51
CA PHE A 6 -4.65 -4.98 -3.99
C PHE A 6 -6.04 -4.82 -3.36
N ARG A 7 -6.26 -3.84 -2.46
CA ARG A 7 -7.59 -3.56 -1.89
C ARG A 7 -8.63 -3.24 -2.97
N ARG A 8 -8.27 -2.43 -3.98
CA ARG A 8 -9.18 -2.11 -5.10
C ARG A 8 -9.56 -3.37 -5.88
N ARG A 9 -8.61 -4.26 -6.17
CA ARG A 9 -8.87 -5.55 -6.83
C ARG A 9 -9.68 -6.49 -5.92
N TYR A 10 -9.36 -6.53 -4.63
CA TYR A 10 -10.06 -7.30 -3.60
C TYR A 10 -11.55 -6.92 -3.52
N TYR A 11 -11.89 -5.63 -3.43
CA TYR A 11 -13.29 -5.18 -3.38
C TYR A 11 -14.00 -5.24 -4.73
N LYS A 12 -13.31 -4.97 -5.85
CA LYS A 12 -13.93 -5.04 -7.18
C LYS A 12 -14.30 -6.47 -7.61
N ASN A 13 -13.55 -7.46 -7.15
CA ASN A 13 -13.69 -8.83 -7.66
C ASN A 13 -14.59 -9.72 -6.81
N GLY A 14 -14.91 -9.36 -5.56
CA GLY A 14 -15.77 -10.15 -4.66
C GLY A 14 -15.30 -11.60 -4.38
N SER A 15 -14.19 -12.02 -4.99
CA SER A 15 -13.62 -13.36 -4.89
C SER A 15 -12.56 -13.34 -3.79
N HIS A 16 -12.88 -14.04 -2.71
CA HIS A 16 -12.22 -13.88 -1.42
C HIS A 16 -10.85 -14.55 -1.30
N ALA A 17 -10.52 -15.53 -2.14
CA ALA A 17 -9.20 -16.14 -2.24
C ALA A 17 -9.23 -17.14 -3.40
N GLY A 18 -8.06 -17.43 -3.98
CA GLY A 18 -7.93 -18.60 -4.84
C GLY A 18 -8.21 -19.88 -4.03
N PHE A 19 -8.93 -20.83 -4.62
CA PHE A 19 -9.14 -22.15 -4.03
C PHE A 19 -8.67 -23.24 -5.00
N ILE A 20 -8.31 -24.39 -4.44
CA ILE A 20 -8.07 -25.63 -5.19
C ILE A 20 -9.38 -26.41 -5.16
N LEU A 21 -9.98 -26.61 -6.32
CA LEU A 21 -11.06 -27.59 -6.47
C LEU A 21 -10.40 -28.95 -6.65
N TYR A 22 -10.48 -29.80 -5.63
CA TYR A 22 -9.98 -31.16 -5.63
C TYR A 22 -11.12 -32.12 -5.97
N MET A 23 -10.96 -32.93 -7.01
CA MET A 23 -12.01 -33.83 -7.49
C MET A 23 -11.45 -35.23 -7.62
N THR A 24 -12.08 -36.18 -6.91
CA THR A 24 -11.67 -37.58 -6.83
C THR A 24 -12.65 -38.54 -7.48
N ASP A 25 -13.87 -38.07 -7.76
CA ASP A 25 -14.88 -38.88 -8.43
C ASP A 25 -14.46 -39.20 -9.88
N PRO A 26 -14.56 -40.47 -10.30
CA PRO A 26 -14.32 -40.86 -11.68
C PRO A 26 -15.46 -40.33 -12.58
N LEU A 27 -15.37 -39.07 -12.99
CA LEU A 27 -16.15 -38.53 -14.10
C LEU A 27 -15.77 -39.28 -15.39
N GLN A 28 -16.75 -39.95 -16.00
CA GLN A 28 -16.55 -40.70 -17.24
C GLN A 28 -16.61 -39.83 -18.50
N ASP A 29 -16.96 -38.55 -18.38
CA ASP A 29 -17.15 -37.65 -19.51
C ASP A 29 -16.10 -36.53 -19.54
N GLU A 30 -15.21 -36.60 -20.53
CA GLU A 30 -14.17 -35.58 -20.79
C GLU A 30 -14.77 -34.20 -21.11
N ALA A 31 -15.99 -34.14 -21.66
CA ALA A 31 -16.67 -32.89 -21.96
C ALA A 31 -17.04 -32.13 -20.69
N ALA A 32 -17.47 -32.85 -19.64
CA ALA A 32 -17.80 -32.26 -18.34
C ALA A 32 -16.55 -31.69 -17.63
N ILE A 33 -15.42 -32.40 -17.69
CA ILE A 33 -14.13 -31.91 -17.15
C ILE A 33 -13.68 -30.65 -17.90
N THR A 34 -13.86 -30.63 -19.22
CA THR A 34 -13.49 -29.49 -20.05
C THR A 34 -14.38 -28.28 -19.78
N GLY A 35 -15.69 -28.49 -19.62
CA GLY A 35 -16.64 -27.45 -19.21
C GLY A 35 -16.33 -26.86 -17.83
N LEU A 36 -15.96 -27.69 -16.85
CA LEU A 36 -15.53 -27.23 -15.52
C LEU A 36 -14.23 -26.41 -15.59
N LYS A 37 -13.24 -26.86 -16.38
CA LYS A 37 -12.00 -26.10 -16.62
C LYS A 37 -12.30 -24.74 -17.25
N GLU A 38 -13.20 -24.70 -18.22
CA GLU A 38 -13.58 -23.48 -18.92
C GLU A 38 -14.38 -22.52 -18.01
N ALA A 39 -15.34 -23.03 -17.24
CA ALA A 39 -16.08 -22.26 -16.25
C ALA A 39 -15.15 -21.67 -15.18
N MET A 40 -14.17 -22.43 -14.68
CA MET A 40 -13.15 -21.93 -13.75
C MET A 40 -12.21 -20.91 -14.38
N LYS A 41 -11.89 -21.04 -15.67
CA LYS A 41 -11.07 -20.08 -16.42
C LYS A 41 -11.84 -18.78 -16.68
N ASN A 42 -13.15 -18.85 -16.90
CA ASN A 42 -14.03 -17.72 -17.18
C ASN A 42 -14.55 -17.03 -15.91
N SER A 43 -14.57 -17.73 -14.77
CA SER A 43 -14.84 -17.16 -13.43
C SER A 43 -13.73 -16.21 -12.94
N LYS A 44 -12.66 -16.01 -13.72
CA LYS A 44 -11.61 -15.03 -13.44
C LYS A 44 -12.19 -13.61 -13.49
N GLY A 45 -12.47 -13.05 -12.32
CA GLY A 45 -12.51 -11.59 -12.16
C GLY A 45 -11.16 -10.97 -12.54
N PRO A 46 -11.12 -9.72 -13.03
CA PRO A 46 -9.89 -9.10 -13.49
C PRO A 46 -8.84 -8.97 -12.38
N GLY A 47 -7.81 -9.81 -12.45
CA GLY A 47 -6.53 -9.69 -11.75
C GLY A 47 -6.58 -9.92 -10.24
N ASN A 48 -6.23 -11.13 -9.78
CA ASN A 48 -5.08 -11.39 -8.88
C ASN A 48 -5.06 -12.80 -8.28
N PHE A 49 -6.18 -13.54 -8.25
CA PHE A 49 -6.19 -14.90 -7.68
C PHE A 49 -6.36 -15.96 -8.77
N ARG A 50 -5.53 -17.00 -8.72
CA ARG A 50 -5.59 -18.15 -9.62
C ARG A 50 -6.31 -19.28 -8.89
N ASN A 51 -7.44 -19.73 -9.43
CA ASN A 51 -8.09 -20.96 -8.98
C ASN A 51 -7.41 -22.15 -9.65
N LEU A 52 -7.21 -23.25 -8.93
CA LEU A 52 -6.58 -24.46 -9.44
C LEU A 52 -7.59 -25.61 -9.43
N LEU A 53 -7.65 -26.38 -10.51
CA LEU A 53 -8.40 -27.63 -10.55
C LEU A 53 -7.40 -28.78 -10.43
N MET A 54 -7.56 -29.62 -9.42
CA MET A 54 -6.78 -30.84 -9.25
C MET A 54 -7.72 -32.05 -9.39
N TYR A 55 -7.53 -32.80 -10.47
CA TYR A 55 -8.30 -34.02 -10.75
C TYR A 55 -7.45 -35.25 -10.42
N ALA A 56 -7.88 -36.04 -9.45
CA ALA A 56 -7.17 -37.21 -8.93
C ALA A 56 -8.15 -38.40 -8.79
N PRO A 57 -8.49 -39.09 -9.90
CA PRO A 57 -9.49 -40.16 -9.90
C PRO A 57 -9.07 -41.31 -8.98
N GLY A 58 -9.96 -41.72 -8.06
CA GLY A 58 -9.72 -42.82 -7.12
C GLY A 58 -8.99 -42.43 -5.81
N GLY A 59 -8.82 -41.13 -5.53
CA GLY A 59 -8.33 -40.64 -4.23
C GLY A 59 -9.33 -40.88 -3.08
N LYS A 60 -8.86 -40.88 -1.81
CA LYS A 60 -9.73 -41.06 -0.63
C LYS A 60 -10.23 -39.74 -0.01
N LYS A 61 -11.51 -39.80 0.37
CA LYS A 61 -12.47 -38.89 1.04
C LYS A 61 -12.90 -37.62 0.28
N ASP A 62 -14.22 -37.59 0.07
CA ASP A 62 -15.12 -36.68 -0.65
C ASP A 62 -14.84 -36.46 -2.14
N GLY A 63 -15.83 -36.83 -2.97
CA GLY A 63 -15.76 -36.80 -4.44
C GLY A 63 -15.39 -35.44 -5.03
N MET A 64 -15.74 -34.36 -4.32
CA MET A 64 -15.39 -32.98 -4.64
C MET A 64 -15.13 -32.18 -3.35
N GLN A 65 -13.97 -31.52 -3.27
CA GLN A 65 -13.57 -30.69 -2.14
C GLN A 65 -13.04 -29.34 -2.62
N ILE A 66 -13.38 -28.28 -1.89
CA ILE A 66 -12.80 -26.95 -2.06
C ILE A 66 -11.75 -26.75 -0.98
N LEU A 67 -10.47 -26.73 -1.36
CA LEU A 67 -9.35 -26.44 -0.48
C LEU A 67 -8.98 -24.95 -0.60
N PRO A 68 -9.20 -24.13 0.42
CA PRO A 68 -8.79 -22.72 0.38
C PRO A 68 -7.26 -22.61 0.36
N ILE A 69 -6.69 -21.82 -0.57
CA ILE A 69 -5.22 -21.64 -0.68
C ILE A 69 -4.70 -20.61 0.34
N ALA A 70 -5.58 -19.81 0.94
CA ALA A 70 -5.21 -18.83 1.95
C ALA A 70 -6.36 -18.60 2.93
N ASP A 71 -5.99 -18.44 4.20
CA ASP A 71 -6.88 -17.97 5.24
C ASP A 71 -7.32 -16.54 4.91
N VAL A 72 -8.64 -16.32 4.89
CA VAL A 72 -9.27 -15.02 4.61
C VAL A 72 -9.10 -14.06 5.80
N SER A 73 -8.37 -14.48 6.84
CA SER A 73 -7.95 -13.69 8.01
C SER A 73 -6.93 -12.59 7.70
N ALA A 74 -6.29 -12.60 6.52
CA ALA A 74 -5.34 -11.55 6.09
C ALA A 74 -5.96 -10.14 5.98
N LYS A 75 -7.28 -9.99 6.15
CA LYS A 75 -7.99 -8.69 6.16
C LYS A 75 -7.35 -7.66 7.11
N ASP A 76 -6.79 -8.11 8.24
CA ASP A 76 -6.22 -7.21 9.24
C ASP A 76 -4.77 -6.81 8.96
N GLU A 77 -3.98 -7.64 8.28
CA GLU A 77 -2.58 -7.30 7.98
C GLU A 77 -2.45 -6.20 6.91
N PHE A 78 -3.40 -6.06 5.97
CA PHE A 78 -3.29 -5.03 4.93
C PHE A 78 -3.38 -3.60 5.47
N PHE A 79 -4.12 -3.40 6.57
CA PHE A 79 -4.16 -2.10 7.24
C PHE A 79 -2.80 -1.81 7.91
N ASN A 80 -2.23 -2.82 8.58
CA ASN A 80 -0.91 -2.71 9.20
C ASN A 80 0.20 -2.45 8.18
N ILE A 81 0.23 -3.19 7.06
CA ILE A 81 1.20 -2.96 5.98
C ILE A 81 1.10 -1.54 5.43
N LYS A 82 -0.11 -1.00 5.26
CA LYS A 82 -0.30 0.38 4.78
C LYS A 82 0.20 1.41 5.79
N ASN A 83 -0.04 1.19 7.08
CA ASN A 83 0.45 2.08 8.13
C ASN A 83 1.97 2.05 8.21
N VAL A 84 2.59 0.85 8.21
CA VAL A 84 4.05 0.69 8.19
C VAL A 84 4.64 1.35 6.95
N SER A 85 4.09 1.09 5.76
CA SER A 85 4.56 1.76 4.53
C SER A 85 4.40 3.29 4.57
N ARG A 86 3.36 3.81 5.24
CA ARG A 86 3.19 5.25 5.42
C ARG A 86 4.30 5.80 6.31
N ASP A 87 4.56 5.12 7.42
CA ASP A 87 5.57 5.53 8.40
C ASP A 87 6.99 5.42 7.82
N ASP A 88 7.27 4.40 6.99
CA ASP A 88 8.53 4.26 6.25
C ASP A 88 8.77 5.43 5.29
N VAL A 89 7.74 5.84 4.53
CA VAL A 89 7.82 6.99 3.62
C VAL A 89 8.02 8.30 4.40
N LEU A 90 7.36 8.44 5.55
CA LEU A 90 7.52 9.60 6.43
C LEU A 90 8.94 9.68 6.98
N ALA A 91 9.48 8.56 7.46
CA ALA A 91 10.84 8.48 7.95
C ALA A 91 11.87 8.83 6.86
N ALA A 92 11.63 8.39 5.62
CA ALA A 92 12.51 8.68 4.48
C ALA A 92 12.53 10.18 4.12
N HIS A 93 11.37 10.83 4.13
CA HIS A 93 11.27 12.27 3.81
C HIS A 93 11.62 13.19 4.98
N ARG A 94 11.66 12.68 6.21
CA ARG A 94 11.96 13.45 7.43
C ARG A 94 11.05 14.67 7.64
N VAL A 95 9.88 14.67 7.00
CA VAL A 95 8.87 15.72 7.15
C VAL A 95 7.90 15.32 8.27
N PRO A 96 7.64 16.20 9.24
CA PRO A 96 6.64 15.95 10.28
C PRO A 96 5.27 15.59 9.65
N PRO A 97 4.58 14.53 10.14
CA PRO A 97 3.34 14.05 9.52
C PRO A 97 2.25 15.13 9.43
N GLN A 98 2.17 15.99 10.45
CA GLN A 98 1.20 17.08 10.50
C GLN A 98 1.37 18.13 9.40
N LEU A 99 2.59 18.32 8.86
CA LEU A 99 2.84 19.20 7.71
C LEU A 99 2.42 18.57 6.38
N MET A 100 2.28 17.24 6.34
CA MET A 100 1.81 16.49 5.16
C MET A 100 0.29 16.29 5.15
N GLY A 101 -0.46 16.94 6.06
CA GLY A 101 -1.92 16.82 6.16
C GLY A 101 -2.38 15.45 6.67
N ILE A 102 -1.50 14.75 7.39
CA ILE A 102 -1.82 13.43 7.92
C ILE A 102 -2.67 13.55 9.18
N ILE A 103 -3.79 12.82 9.22
CA ILE A 103 -4.66 12.75 10.39
C ILE A 103 -4.06 11.77 11.41
N PRO A 104 -3.92 12.16 12.68
CA PRO A 104 -3.45 11.28 13.74
C PRO A 104 -4.49 10.18 14.03
N ASN A 105 -4.01 8.94 14.22
CA ASN A 105 -4.87 7.81 14.60
C ASN A 105 -5.06 7.71 16.13
N ASN A 106 -4.30 8.49 16.91
CA ASN A 106 -4.30 8.45 18.37
C ASN A 106 -4.96 9.72 18.95
N THR A 107 -5.65 9.58 20.08
CA THR A 107 -6.40 10.68 20.74
C THR A 107 -5.53 11.87 21.16
N GLY A 108 -4.20 11.69 21.26
CA GLY A 108 -3.25 12.75 21.64
C GLY A 108 -2.78 13.68 20.51
N GLY A 109 -3.11 13.39 19.25
CA GLY A 109 -2.69 14.23 18.11
C GLY A 109 -1.17 14.27 17.88
N PHE A 110 -0.71 15.21 17.05
CA PHE A 110 0.71 15.42 16.73
C PHE A 110 1.37 16.61 17.45
N GLY A 111 0.60 17.36 18.26
CA GLY A 111 1.09 18.57 18.97
C GLY A 111 0.89 19.86 18.15
N SER A 112 1.71 20.88 18.45
CA SER A 112 1.69 22.17 17.74
C SER A 112 2.31 22.04 16.34
N ILE A 113 1.60 22.57 15.34
CA ILE A 113 2.05 22.62 13.95
C ILE A 113 3.18 23.65 13.82
N GLU A 114 3.13 24.74 14.58
CA GLU A 114 4.13 25.80 14.57
C GLU A 114 5.49 25.28 15.06
N GLU A 115 5.52 24.59 16.21
CA GLU A 115 6.77 24.02 16.75
C GLU A 115 7.38 23.01 15.77
N ALA A 116 6.56 22.15 15.17
CA ALA A 116 7.05 21.19 14.19
C ALA A 116 7.54 21.84 12.89
N SER A 117 6.91 22.94 12.47
CA SER A 117 7.36 23.74 11.32
C SER A 117 8.71 24.41 11.60
N ASP A 118 8.92 24.90 12.82
CA ASP A 118 10.16 25.54 13.23
C ASP A 118 11.33 24.54 13.26
N VAL A 119 11.11 23.39 13.91
CA VAL A 119 12.10 22.29 13.96
C VAL A 119 12.41 21.76 12.56
N PHE A 120 11.38 21.59 11.71
CA PHE A 120 11.58 21.16 10.32
C PHE A 120 12.36 22.20 9.51
N ALA A 121 12.04 23.48 9.64
CA ALA A 121 12.75 24.54 8.94
C ALA A 121 14.22 24.57 9.33
N ARG A 122 14.52 24.51 10.63
CA ARG A 122 15.89 24.50 11.15
C ARG A 122 16.70 23.27 10.70
N ASN A 123 16.10 22.07 10.76
CA ASN A 123 16.84 20.82 10.53
C ASN A 123 16.88 20.37 9.07
N GLU A 124 15.89 20.74 8.26
CA GLU A 124 15.76 20.27 6.88
C GLU A 124 15.80 21.41 5.86
N LEU A 125 15.16 22.57 6.12
CA LEU A 125 15.14 23.68 5.14
C LEU A 125 16.43 24.51 5.16
N GLU A 126 16.90 24.95 6.33
CA GLU A 126 18.09 25.79 6.45
C GLU A 126 19.34 25.13 5.83
N PRO A 127 19.64 23.84 6.08
CA PRO A 127 20.78 23.18 5.43
C PRO A 127 20.65 23.13 3.90
N LEU A 128 19.44 22.94 3.37
CA LEU A 128 19.20 22.99 1.93
C LEU A 128 19.37 24.41 1.37
N MET A 129 18.92 25.43 2.10
CA MET A 129 19.12 26.83 1.75
C MET A 129 20.61 27.22 1.77
N GLU A 130 21.39 26.73 2.73
CA GLU A 130 22.85 26.91 2.75
C GLU A 130 23.51 26.21 1.58
N ARG A 131 23.12 24.96 1.27
CA ARG A 131 23.67 24.24 0.12
C ARG A 131 23.35 24.92 -1.21
N LEU A 132 22.18 25.55 -1.34
CA LEU A 132 21.85 26.36 -2.50
C LEU A 132 22.65 27.66 -2.56
N ARG A 133 23.01 28.24 -1.40
CA ARG A 133 23.87 29.43 -1.35
C ARG A 133 25.30 29.16 -1.79
N GLU A 134 25.82 27.93 -1.68
CA GLU A 134 27.13 27.55 -2.25
C GLU A 134 27.24 27.86 -3.75
N ILE A 135 26.11 27.93 -4.48
CA ILE A 135 26.07 28.33 -5.89
C ILE A 135 26.60 29.76 -6.09
N ASN A 136 26.35 30.67 -5.14
CA ASN A 136 26.88 32.03 -5.20
C ASN A 136 28.41 32.02 -5.19
N ASP A 137 29.01 31.16 -4.36
CA ASP A 137 30.47 31.02 -4.28
C ASP A 137 31.06 30.48 -5.59
N TRP A 138 30.33 29.59 -6.28
CA TRP A 138 30.75 29.05 -7.57
C TRP A 138 30.69 30.10 -8.69
N ILE A 139 29.70 30.99 -8.64
CA ILE A 139 29.49 32.04 -9.65
C ILE A 139 30.38 33.26 -9.36
N GLY A 140 30.74 33.49 -8.09
CA GLY A 140 31.48 34.67 -7.64
C GLY A 140 30.60 35.91 -7.45
N GLU A 141 29.27 35.77 -7.53
CA GLU A 141 28.28 36.82 -7.33
C GLU A 141 27.10 36.31 -6.50
N GLU A 142 26.51 37.19 -5.67
CA GLU A 142 25.33 36.84 -4.87
C GLU A 142 24.07 36.82 -5.73
N VAL A 143 23.72 35.63 -6.25
CA VAL A 143 22.52 35.42 -7.09
C VAL A 143 21.34 34.82 -6.32
N ILE A 144 21.62 34.02 -5.29
CA ILE A 144 20.62 33.35 -4.45
C ILE A 144 20.65 33.96 -3.04
N ARG A 145 19.50 34.49 -2.61
CA ARG A 145 19.28 34.97 -1.24
C ARG A 145 17.94 34.48 -0.71
N PHE A 146 17.91 34.13 0.57
CA PHE A 146 16.70 33.70 1.26
C PHE A 146 16.25 34.75 2.26
N LYS A 147 14.94 34.91 2.41
CA LYS A 147 14.38 35.69 3.52
C LYS A 147 14.44 34.83 4.79
N PRO A 148 14.59 35.43 5.98
CA PRO A 148 14.46 34.70 7.24
C PRO A 148 13.14 33.92 7.26
N TYR A 149 13.21 32.65 7.67
CA TYR A 149 12.01 31.84 7.80
C TYR A 149 11.11 32.41 8.90
N GLN A 150 9.82 32.57 8.60
CA GLN A 150 8.82 33.06 9.52
C GLN A 150 7.53 32.28 9.34
N ILE A 151 7.01 31.71 10.43
CA ILE A 151 5.73 30.99 10.42
C ILE A 151 4.57 31.99 10.43
N LYS A 152 4.70 33.08 11.19
CA LYS A 152 3.75 34.19 11.20
C LYS A 152 4.32 35.33 10.35
N PRO A 153 3.51 35.97 9.50
CA PRO A 153 3.98 37.14 8.75
C PRO A 153 4.42 38.25 9.72
N ALA A 154 5.48 38.97 9.37
CA ALA A 154 6.09 40.03 10.18
C ALA A 154 5.10 41.12 10.64
N ASP A 155 3.98 41.29 9.94
CA ASP A 155 2.94 42.31 10.20
C ASP A 155 1.78 41.82 11.09
N ALA A 156 1.88 40.63 11.70
CA ALA A 156 0.80 40.02 12.49
C ALA A 156 0.98 40.16 14.02
N ALA A 157 1.57 41.25 14.49
CA ALA A 157 1.69 41.61 15.90
C ALA A 157 0.86 42.85 16.26
#